data_AF-A0A5E4PYW7-F1
#
_entry.id   AF-A0A5E4PYW7-F1
#
_cell.length_a   1.000
_cell.length_b   1.000
_cell.length_c   1.000
_cell.angle_alpha   90.00
_cell.angle_beta   90.00
_cell.angle_gamma   90.00
#
_symmetry.space_group_name_H-M   'P 1'
#
loop_
_entity.id
_entity.type
_entity.pdbx_description
1 polymer ?
#
loop_
_entity_poly.entity_id
_entity_poly.type
_entity_poly.pdbx_seq_one_letter_code
_entity_poly.pdbx_strand_id
1 'polypeptide(L)'
;MIDIEKKIHSLFIFNSNYGPKEGDEHKKILFFYPNDIGSDARKTEVGLCEAVIKFMSTFSSEPCSSLQTQTKKYMFYQPEQDFWMVLVLSSAYATKPSGDGSNDSHQ
;
A
#
# COMPACT_ATOMS: atom_id res chain seq x y z
N MET A 1 12.59 11.97 -17.59
CA MET A 1 12.35 12.20 -16.16
C MET A 1 11.18 11.29 -15.76
N ILE A 2 11.39 10.29 -14.90
CA ILE A 2 10.29 9.43 -14.45
C ILE A 2 9.41 10.28 -13.56
N ASP A 3 8.13 10.41 -13.92
CA ASP A 3 7.14 11.15 -13.13
C ASP A 3 6.74 10.29 -11.93
N ILE A 4 7.60 10.30 -10.89
CA ILE A 4 7.47 9.47 -9.69
C ILE A 4 6.20 9.86 -8.92
N GLU A 5 5.82 11.13 -8.92
CA GLU A 5 4.61 11.62 -8.26
C GLU A 5 3.35 10.94 -8.79
N LYS A 6 3.25 10.73 -10.11
CA LYS A 6 2.13 9.98 -10.71
C LYS A 6 2.07 8.51 -10.31
N LYS A 7 3.13 7.95 -9.73
CA LYS A 7 3.17 6.55 -9.26
C LYS A 7 2.89 6.42 -7.77
N ILE A 8 2.94 7.49 -6.97
CA ILE A 8 2.64 7.42 -5.54
C ILE A 8 1.14 7.24 -5.38
N HIS A 9 0.73 6.09 -4.87
CA HIS A 9 -0.66 5.82 -4.52
C HIS A 9 -1.00 6.42 -3.15
N SER A 10 -0.18 6.10 -2.15
CA SER A 10 -0.32 6.61 -0.79
C SER A 10 1.03 6.62 -0.07
N LEU A 11 1.22 7.61 0.77
CA LEU A 11 2.33 7.70 1.73
C LEU A 11 1.73 8.03 3.09
N PHE A 12 1.93 7.18 4.08
CA PHE A 12 1.36 7.41 5.40
C PHE A 12 2.28 6.96 6.51
N ILE A 13 2.09 7.61 7.66
CA ILE A 13 2.81 7.32 8.90
C ILE A 13 1.76 6.99 9.95
N PHE A 14 1.93 5.85 10.62
CA PHE A 14 1.04 5.44 11.70
C PHE A 14 1.81 4.86 12.89
N ASN A 15 1.17 4.90 14.06
CA ASN A 15 1.65 4.20 15.24
C ASN A 15 0.56 3.24 15.76
N SER A 16 0.89 1.96 15.84
CA SER A 16 -0.05 0.89 16.20
C SER A 16 -0.61 1.00 17.62
N ASN A 17 0.12 1.66 18.53
CA ASN A 17 -0.27 1.81 19.92
C ASN A 17 -1.20 3.00 20.19
N TYR A 18 -1.40 3.86 19.19
CA TYR A 18 -2.30 5.01 19.32
C TYR A 18 -3.74 4.60 19.04
N GLY A 19 -4.70 5.32 19.61
CA GLY A 19 -6.12 5.00 19.48
C GLY A 19 -6.52 3.56 19.87
N PRO A 20 -6.17 3.06 21.06
CA PRO A 20 -6.41 1.67 21.47
C PRO A 20 -7.88 1.35 21.75
N LYS A 21 -8.77 2.35 21.71
CA LYS A 21 -10.20 2.20 21.98
C LYS A 21 -10.96 2.10 20.66
N GLU A 22 -12.06 1.36 20.68
CA GLU A 22 -13.00 1.32 19.55
C GLU A 22 -13.48 2.74 19.21
N GLY A 23 -13.40 3.10 17.93
CA GLY A 23 -13.74 4.43 17.41
C GLY A 23 -12.58 5.44 17.40
N ASP A 24 -11.45 5.12 18.05
CA ASP A 24 -10.26 5.98 18.11
C ASP A 24 -9.20 5.62 17.06
N GLU A 25 -9.49 4.73 16.10
CA GLU A 25 -8.50 4.18 15.16
C GLU A 25 -7.85 5.27 14.30
N HIS A 26 -8.58 6.36 14.02
CA HIS A 26 -8.08 7.52 13.31
C HIS A 26 -6.86 8.15 13.99
N LYS A 27 -6.72 8.02 15.33
CA LYS A 27 -5.58 8.54 16.09
C LYS A 27 -4.28 7.77 15.84
N LYS A 28 -4.36 6.58 15.24
CA LYS A 28 -3.17 5.84 14.77
C LYS A 28 -2.44 6.60 13.67
N ILE A 29 -3.17 7.39 12.87
CA ILE A 29 -2.66 7.99 11.64
C ILE A 29 -2.05 9.35 11.96
N LEU A 30 -0.73 9.45 11.85
CA LEU A 30 0.03 10.68 12.12
C LEU A 30 0.18 11.55 10.87
N PHE A 31 0.26 10.89 9.71
CA PHE A 31 0.35 11.53 8.41
C PHE A 31 -0.29 10.64 7.35
N PHE A 32 -0.93 11.24 6.36
CA PHE A 32 -1.46 10.51 5.21
C PHE A 32 -1.51 11.44 3.99
N TYR A 33 -0.88 11.01 2.90
CA TYR A 33 -0.92 11.63 1.59
C TYR A 33 -1.43 10.60 0.57
N PRO A 34 -2.30 10.96 -0.39
CA PRO A 34 -2.92 12.28 -0.58
C PRO A 34 -3.92 12.70 0.52
N ASN A 35 -4.04 14.02 0.76
CA ASN A 35 -4.84 14.58 1.87
C ASN A 35 -6.35 14.69 1.55
N ASP A 36 -6.76 14.38 0.33
CA ASP A 36 -8.14 14.40 -0.16
C ASP A 36 -8.85 13.04 0.00
N ILE A 37 -8.12 11.99 0.43
CA ILE A 37 -8.68 10.68 0.76
C ILE A 37 -9.53 10.77 2.04
N GLY A 38 -10.73 10.19 2.03
CA GLY A 38 -11.63 10.17 3.20
C GLY A 38 -11.09 9.33 4.39
N SER A 39 -11.49 9.70 5.61
CA SER A 39 -11.01 9.08 6.86
C SER A 39 -11.16 7.55 6.90
N ASP A 40 -12.29 7.02 6.43
CA ASP A 40 -12.54 5.57 6.42
C ASP A 40 -11.59 4.81 5.49
N ALA A 41 -11.29 5.39 4.32
CA ALA A 41 -10.33 4.81 3.39
C ALA A 41 -8.90 4.79 3.99
N ARG A 42 -8.49 5.87 4.67
CA ARG A 42 -7.20 5.91 5.39
C ARG A 42 -7.10 4.85 6.48
N LYS A 43 -8.15 4.73 7.31
CA LYS A 43 -8.22 3.69 8.36
C LYS A 43 -8.13 2.28 7.76
N THR A 44 -8.82 2.06 6.63
CA THR A 44 -8.80 0.78 5.93
C THR A 44 -7.39 0.43 5.45
N GLU A 45 -6.67 1.39 4.85
CA GLU A 45 -5.32 1.14 4.32
C GLU A 45 -4.28 0.94 5.44
N VAL A 46 -4.38 1.69 6.53
CA VAL A 46 -3.56 1.47 7.74
C VAL A 46 -3.85 0.11 8.37
N GLY A 47 -5.13 -0.24 8.54
CA GLY A 47 -5.52 -1.54 9.11
C GLY A 47 -5.02 -2.73 8.28
N LEU A 48 -5.05 -2.62 6.95
CA LEU A 48 -4.48 -3.63 6.06
C LEU A 48 -2.97 -3.80 6.29
N CYS A 49 -2.22 -2.70 6.32
CA CYS A 49 -0.77 -2.75 6.47
C CYS A 49 -0.36 -3.23 7.86
N GLU A 50 -1.05 -2.79 8.92
CA GLU A 50 -0.86 -3.26 10.28
C GLU A 50 -1.10 -4.78 10.38
N ALA A 51 -2.17 -5.29 9.77
CA ALA A 51 -2.47 -6.72 9.73
C ALA A 51 -1.38 -7.50 8.99
N VAL A 52 -0.88 -7.00 7.85
CA VAL A 52 0.21 -7.63 7.09
C VAL A 52 1.49 -7.69 7.93
N ILE A 53 1.90 -6.58 8.55
CA ILE A 53 3.12 -6.53 9.37
C ILE A 53 3.02 -7.54 10.53
N LYS A 54 1.89 -7.52 11.25
CA LYS A 54 1.63 -8.44 12.38
C LYS A 54 1.56 -9.90 11.94
N PHE A 55 1.02 -10.17 10.75
CA PHE A 55 1.00 -11.52 10.20
C PHE A 55 2.43 -11.99 9.86
N MET A 56 3.22 -11.16 9.19
CA MET A 56 4.59 -11.50 8.80
C MET A 56 5.52 -11.71 10.00
N SER A 57 5.29 -10.98 11.11
CA SER A 57 6.07 -11.18 12.35
C SER A 57 5.86 -12.57 12.99
N THR A 58 4.85 -13.33 12.57
CA THR A 58 4.69 -14.73 13.02
C THR A 58 5.68 -15.69 12.36
N PHE A 59 6.27 -15.30 11.22
CA PHE A 59 7.19 -16.13 10.43
C PHE A 59 8.64 -15.64 10.45
N SER A 60 8.87 -14.37 10.83
CA SER A 60 10.18 -13.73 10.84
C SER A 60 10.30 -12.78 12.02
N SER A 61 11.49 -12.74 12.65
CA SER A 61 11.82 -11.71 13.65
C SER A 61 12.15 -10.36 13.01
N GLU A 62 12.53 -10.33 11.73
CA GLU A 62 12.74 -9.10 10.97
C GLU A 62 11.43 -8.63 10.33
N PRO A 63 11.10 -7.32 10.43
CA PRO A 63 9.95 -6.74 9.75
C PRO A 63 9.93 -6.97 8.25
N CYS A 64 8.71 -7.14 7.71
CA CYS A 64 8.51 -7.13 6.26
C CYS A 64 8.97 -5.79 5.68
N SER A 65 9.85 -5.79 4.68
CA SER A 65 10.36 -4.57 4.04
C SER A 65 9.52 -4.15 2.83
N SER A 66 8.91 -5.10 2.13
CA SER A 66 8.03 -4.81 1.00
C SER A 66 7.03 -5.92 0.72
N LEU A 67 5.88 -5.54 0.19
CA LEU A 67 4.86 -6.44 -0.33
C LEU A 67 4.52 -5.99 -1.75
N GLN A 68 4.54 -6.91 -2.71
CA GLN A 68 4.14 -6.62 -4.07
C GLN A 68 2.86 -7.37 -4.41
N THR A 69 1.86 -6.62 -4.85
CA THR A 69 0.66 -7.17 -5.47
C THR A 69 0.78 -7.04 -6.97
N GLN A 70 -0.28 -7.43 -7.66
CA GLN A 70 -0.44 -7.16 -9.06
C GLN A 70 -0.27 -5.64 -9.36
N THR A 71 -1.13 -4.79 -8.80
CA THR A 71 -1.21 -3.38 -9.21
C THR A 71 -0.41 -2.45 -8.31
N LYS A 72 0.11 -2.92 -7.18
CA LYS A 72 0.76 -2.06 -6.17
C LYS A 72 2.04 -2.68 -5.62
N LYS A 73 2.97 -1.83 -5.24
CA LYS A 73 4.13 -2.17 -4.41
C LYS A 73 4.09 -1.38 -3.12
N TYR A 74 4.01 -2.08 -2.00
CA TYR A 74 4.08 -1.54 -0.65
C TYR A 74 5.53 -1.64 -0.17
N MET A 75 6.03 -0.57 0.44
CA MET A 75 7.32 -0.53 1.11
C MET A 75 7.06 -0.13 2.55
N PHE A 76 7.51 -0.95 3.49
CA PHE A 76 7.33 -0.73 4.91
C PHE A 76 8.68 -0.37 5.53
N TYR A 77 8.68 0.69 6.32
CA TYR A 77 9.86 1.15 7.03
C TYR A 77 9.49 1.53 8.45
N GLN A 78 10.30 1.08 9.41
CA GLN A 78 10.12 1.36 10.83
C GLN A 78 11.28 2.23 11.31
N PRO A 79 11.18 3.57 11.26
CA PRO A 79 12.23 4.45 11.75
C PRO A 79 12.47 4.31 13.26
N GLU A 80 11.39 4.06 14.03
CA GLU A 80 11.40 3.94 15.48
C GLU A 80 10.41 2.86 15.93
N GLN A 81 10.54 2.38 17.17
CA GLN A 81 9.64 1.35 17.71
C GLN A 81 8.17 1.78 17.58
N ASP A 82 7.36 0.89 17.01
CA ASP A 82 5.93 1.08 16.72
C ASP A 82 5.52 2.20 15.76
N PHE A 83 6.47 3.00 15.26
CA PHE A 83 6.23 3.99 14.20
C PHE A 83 6.50 3.39 12.83
N TRP A 84 5.47 3.34 12.00
CA TRP A 84 5.53 2.77 10.65
C TRP A 84 5.36 3.85 9.60
N MET A 85 6.25 3.85 8.62
CA MET A 85 6.13 4.60 7.38
C MET A 85 5.84 3.62 6.25
N VAL A 86 4.77 3.87 5.49
CA VAL A 86 4.39 3.03 4.36
C VAL A 86 4.29 3.87 3.11
N LEU A 87 5.04 3.47 2.08
CA LEU A 87 4.95 4.03 0.74
C LEU A 87 4.33 2.98 -0.19
N VAL A 88 3.22 3.34 -0.81
CA VAL A 88 2.52 2.52 -1.79
C VAL A 88 2.68 3.13 -3.16
N LEU A 89 3.23 2.35 -4.08
CA LEU A 89 3.40 2.74 -5.48
C LEU A 89 2.41 1.97 -6.35
N SER A 90 1.72 2.67 -7.24
CA SER A 90 0.96 2.06 -8.33
C SER A 90 1.92 1.56 -9.42
N SER A 91 1.71 0.31 -9.83
CA SER A 91 2.37 -0.30 -10.99
C SER A 91 1.38 -0.37 -12.14
N ALA A 92 1.76 0.16 -13.30
CA ALA A 92 1.00 -0.06 -14.52
C ALA A 92 1.29 -1.48 -15.01
N TYR A 93 0.31 -2.38 -14.95
CA TYR A 93 0.38 -3.54 -15.82
C TYR A 93 0.24 -3.06 -17.26
N ALA A 94 1.28 -3.28 -18.06
CA ALA A 94 1.10 -3.36 -19.50
C ALA A 94 0.30 -4.63 -19.77
N THR A 95 -1.03 -4.52 -19.91
CA THR A 95 -1.76 -5.53 -20.64
C THR A 95 -1.20 -5.52 -22.05
N LYS A 96 -0.48 -6.58 -22.46
CA LYS A 96 -0.23 -6.81 -23.89
C LYS A 96 -1.59 -6.71 -24.59
N PRO A 97 -1.76 -5.87 -25.62
CA PRO A 97 -2.97 -5.95 -26.43
C PRO A 97 -3.03 -7.38 -26.97
N SER A 98 -4.10 -8.09 -26.66
CA SER A 98 -4.42 -9.37 -27.26
C SER A 98 -4.40 -9.15 -28.77
N GLY A 99 -3.37 -9.67 -29.43
CA GLY A 99 -3.31 -9.70 -30.89
C GLY A 99 -4.48 -10.54 -31.35
N ASP A 100 -5.50 -9.85 -31.86
CA ASP A 100 -6.67 -10.47 -32.45
C ASP A 100 -6.22 -11.28 -33.66
N GLY A 101 -6.46 -12.59 -33.61
CA GLY A 101 -6.10 -13.51 -34.67
C GLY A 101 -7.03 -13.28 -35.86
N SER A 102 -6.60 -12.50 -36.84
CA SER A 102 -7.25 -12.46 -38.16
C SER A 102 -6.91 -13.74 -38.93
N ASN A 103 -7.73 -14.76 -38.72
CA ASN A 103 -7.99 -15.78 -39.73
C ASN A 103 -8.75 -15.08 -40.86
N ASP A 104 -8.13 -14.93 -42.04
CA ASP A 104 -8.89 -14.68 -43.26
C ASP A 104 -8.32 -15.54 -44.40
N SER A 105 -8.94 -16.69 -44.55
CA SER A 105 -8.87 -17.53 -45.73
C SER A 105 -10.02 -17.13 -46.66
N HIS A 106 -9.72 -16.46 -47.77
CA HIS A 106 -10.37 -16.57 -49.08
C HIS A 106 -9.89 -15.42 -50.00
N GLN A 107 -9.01 -15.69 -50.97
CA GLN A 107 -9.37 -15.92 -52.37
C GLN A 107 -8.14 -16.32 -53.19
#